data_AF-A0A069PBC6-F1
#
_entry.id   AF-A0A069PBC6-F1
#
_cell.length_a   1.000
_cell.length_b   1.000
_cell.length_c   1.000
_cell.angle_alpha   90.00
_cell.angle_beta   90.00
_cell.angle_gamma   90.00
#
_symmetry.space_group_name_H-M   'P 1'
#
loop_
_entity.id
_entity.type
_entity.pdbx_description
1 polymer ?
#
loop_
_entity_poly.entity_id
_entity_poly.type
_entity_poly.pdbx_seq_one_letter_code
_entity_poly.pdbx_strand_id
1 'polypeptide(L)'
;MPSSIRNSLLWIFDALERDATYLRKRMFGCDAAYIDGLLCLVAADREKPWNGLLVCTSQERHAALIEAMPALQPHPVLGKWLYVAQESPDFEAVTEQLTALVLARDPRVGVEPKPRKRRGTTLSAN
;
A
#
# COMPACT_ATOMS: atom_id res chain seq x y z
N MET A 1 13.10 17.20 19.36
CA MET A 1 13.11 16.67 17.98
C MET A 1 11.84 15.86 17.78
N PRO A 2 11.07 16.01 16.69
CA PRO A 2 9.98 15.08 16.48
C PRO A 2 10.62 13.73 16.20
N SER A 3 10.55 12.83 17.18
CA SER A 3 10.83 11.41 16.99
C SER A 3 10.10 10.99 15.73
N SER A 4 10.82 10.57 14.69
CA SER A 4 10.16 10.04 13.51
C SER A 4 9.40 8.81 13.98
N ILE A 5 8.10 8.92 14.19
CA ILE A 5 7.26 7.81 14.63
C ILE A 5 7.45 6.72 13.59
N ARG A 6 8.07 5.63 14.03
CA ARG A 6 8.26 4.44 13.20
C ARG A 6 6.89 3.81 13.08
N ASN A 7 6.46 3.62 11.84
CA ASN A 7 5.20 2.98 11.51
C ASN A 7 5.18 1.57 12.13
N SER A 8 4.29 1.35 13.09
CA SER A 8 4.23 0.10 13.87
C SER A 8 3.80 -1.10 13.01
N LEU A 9 3.17 -0.86 11.85
CA LEU A 9 2.73 -1.88 10.91
C LEU A 9 3.82 -2.31 9.91
N LEU A 10 5.07 -1.87 10.09
CA LEU A 10 6.17 -2.23 9.18
C LEU A 10 6.48 -3.73 9.16
N TRP A 11 6.15 -4.47 10.22
CA TRP A 11 6.34 -5.92 10.30
C TRP A 11 5.63 -6.67 9.16
N ILE A 12 4.58 -6.10 8.57
CA ILE A 12 3.86 -6.68 7.41
C ILE A 12 4.83 -6.90 6.24
N PHE A 13 5.83 -6.03 6.09
CA PHE A 13 6.76 -6.10 4.97
C PHE A 13 7.92 -7.07 5.19
N ASP A 14 8.08 -7.64 6.39
CA ASP A 14 9.12 -8.64 6.68
C ASP A 14 9.00 -9.84 5.72
N ALA A 15 7.77 -10.20 5.32
CA ALA A 15 7.51 -11.25 4.33
C ALA A 15 8.07 -10.93 2.94
N LEU A 16 8.20 -9.65 2.60
CA LEU A 16 8.63 -9.18 1.28
C LEU A 16 10.14 -8.93 1.20
N GLU A 17 10.83 -8.77 2.34
CA GLU A 17 12.24 -8.35 2.38
C GLU A 17 13.22 -9.30 1.68
N ARG A 18 12.83 -10.57 1.50
CA ARG A 18 13.65 -11.57 0.81
C ARG A 18 13.50 -11.54 -0.71
N ASP A 19 12.50 -10.84 -1.24
CA ASP A 19 12.32 -10.72 -2.68
C ASP A 19 13.36 -9.73 -3.25
N ALA A 20 14.11 -10.16 -4.26
CA ALA A 20 15.18 -9.38 -4.85
C ALA A 20 14.71 -8.06 -5.49
N THR A 21 13.43 -7.93 -5.84
CA THR A 21 12.86 -6.72 -6.45
C THR A 21 12.09 -5.86 -5.45
N TYR A 22 12.05 -6.27 -4.18
CA TYR A 22 11.42 -5.52 -3.12
C TYR A 22 12.05 -4.14 -2.93
N LEU A 23 11.22 -3.11 -2.90
CA LEU A 23 11.62 -1.76 -2.54
C LEU A 23 10.61 -1.16 -1.57
N ARG A 24 11.12 -0.58 -0.47
CA ARG A 24 10.33 0.23 0.45
C ARG A 24 10.51 1.71 0.17
N LYS A 25 9.42 2.47 0.10
CA LYS A 25 9.47 3.94 -0.03
C LYS A 25 8.52 4.61 0.95
N ARG A 26 8.93 5.75 1.51
CA ARG A 26 8.04 6.58 2.31
C ARG A 26 7.14 7.40 1.38
N MET A 27 5.83 7.34 1.59
CA MET A 27 4.83 8.06 0.80
C MET A 27 3.71 8.57 1.68
N PHE A 28 3.44 9.88 1.62
CA PHE A 28 2.40 10.53 2.44
C PHE A 28 2.57 10.25 3.94
N GLY A 29 3.82 10.01 4.34
CA GLY A 29 4.28 9.56 5.65
C GLY A 29 3.64 8.26 6.16
N CYS A 30 3.25 7.39 5.24
CA CYS A 30 3.08 5.94 5.39
C CYS A 30 4.22 5.22 4.64
N ASP A 31 4.38 3.91 4.82
CA ASP A 31 5.41 3.13 4.12
C ASP A 31 4.77 2.27 3.02
N ALA A 32 5.30 2.38 1.81
CA ALA A 32 4.84 1.68 0.62
C ALA A 32 5.81 0.57 0.23
N ALA A 33 5.28 -0.61 -0.07
CA ALA A 33 6.00 -1.74 -0.62
C ALA A 33 5.81 -1.82 -2.13
N TYR A 34 6.93 -2.01 -2.82
CA TYR A 34 7.00 -2.23 -4.25
C TYR A 34 7.62 -3.59 -4.54
N ILE A 35 7.14 -4.23 -5.60
CA ILE A 35 7.66 -5.48 -6.14
C ILE A 35 7.68 -5.36 -7.66
N ASP A 36 8.79 -5.71 -8.29
CA ASP A 36 9.03 -5.54 -9.75
C ASP A 36 8.74 -4.11 -10.24
N GLY A 37 8.95 -3.11 -9.38
CA GLY A 37 8.65 -1.71 -9.67
C GLY A 37 7.16 -1.32 -9.59
N LEU A 38 6.25 -2.26 -9.36
CA LEU A 38 4.82 -2.01 -9.11
C LEU A 38 4.60 -1.60 -7.66
N LEU A 39 3.71 -0.63 -7.42
CA LEU A 39 3.26 -0.25 -6.09
C LEU A 39 2.19 -1.26 -5.64
N CYS A 40 2.48 -2.07 -4.62
CA CYS A 40 1.63 -3.20 -4.22
C CYS A 40 0.84 -2.94 -2.94
N LEU A 41 1.52 -2.58 -1.84
CA LEU A 41 0.91 -2.40 -0.52
C LEU A 41 1.37 -1.10 0.13
N VAL A 42 0.54 -0.53 1.01
CA VAL A 42 0.91 0.60 1.86
C VAL A 42 0.50 0.31 3.29
N ALA A 43 1.48 0.20 4.20
CA ALA A 43 1.25 0.14 5.63
C ALA A 43 1.06 1.56 6.16
N ALA A 44 -0.11 1.85 6.75
CA ALA A 44 -0.47 3.17 7.26
C ALA A 44 -0.76 3.08 8.76
N ASP A 45 0.07 3.73 9.57
CA ASP A 45 -0.09 3.81 11.02
C ASP A 45 -0.29 5.27 11.42
N ARG A 46 -1.53 5.74 11.20
CA ARG A 46 -1.98 7.11 11.45
C ARG A 46 -3.40 7.10 11.98
N GLU A 47 -3.99 8.29 12.14
CA GLU A 47 -5.41 8.41 12.45
C GLU A 47 -6.28 7.85 11.33
N LYS A 48 -7.47 7.35 11.70
CA LYS A 48 -8.47 6.87 10.77
C LYS A 48 -8.78 7.95 9.71
N PRO A 49 -8.92 7.58 8.43
CA PRO A 49 -9.00 6.22 7.90
C PRO A 49 -7.64 5.61 7.49
N TRP A 50 -6.51 6.21 7.88
CA TRP A 50 -5.17 5.79 7.47
C TRP A 50 -4.51 4.91 8.54
N ASN A 51 -5.22 3.86 9.00
CA ASN A 51 -4.81 2.99 10.09
C ASN A 51 -5.01 1.50 9.75
N GLY A 52 -4.09 0.95 8.97
CA GLY A 52 -4.18 -0.41 8.46
C GLY A 52 -3.36 -0.61 7.20
N LEU A 53 -3.81 -1.53 6.35
CA LEU A 53 -3.11 -1.94 5.13
C LEU A 53 -3.93 -1.59 3.91
N LEU A 54 -3.35 -0.79 3.00
CA LEU A 54 -3.95 -0.49 1.72
C LEU A 54 -3.41 -1.45 0.65
N VAL A 55 -4.31 -1.87 -0.24
CA VAL A 55 -4.01 -2.70 -1.40
C VAL A 55 -4.06 -1.84 -2.65
N CYS A 56 -2.91 -1.65 -3.28
CA CYS A 56 -2.80 -0.88 -4.49
C CYS A 56 -3.22 -1.75 -5.68
N THR A 57 -4.47 -1.58 -6.11
CA THR A 57 -5.12 -2.32 -7.19
C THR A 57 -5.89 -1.35 -8.11
N SER A 58 -6.39 -1.84 -9.24
CA SER A 58 -7.41 -1.16 -10.05
C SER A 58 -8.84 -1.57 -9.61
N GLN A 59 -9.84 -0.75 -9.95
CA GLN A 59 -11.23 -0.94 -9.51
C GLN A 59 -11.87 -2.20 -10.09
N GLU A 60 -11.48 -2.59 -11.31
CA GLU A 60 -11.98 -3.78 -12.00
C GLU A 60 -11.67 -5.07 -11.24
N ARG A 61 -10.69 -5.02 -10.33
CA ARG A 61 -10.24 -6.17 -9.55
C ARG A 61 -10.76 -6.16 -8.12
N HIS A 62 -11.51 -5.12 -7.73
CA HIS A 62 -12.04 -4.99 -6.36
C HIS A 62 -12.96 -6.17 -6.01
N ALA A 63 -13.93 -6.48 -6.87
CA ALA A 63 -14.90 -7.54 -6.61
C ALA A 63 -14.21 -8.88 -6.32
N ALA A 64 -13.25 -9.28 -7.16
CA ALA A 64 -12.52 -10.54 -6.99
C ALA A 64 -11.61 -10.58 -5.75
N LEU A 65 -11.10 -9.43 -5.30
CA LEU A 65 -10.32 -9.35 -4.06
C LEU A 65 -11.23 -9.38 -2.82
N ILE A 66 -12.36 -8.67 -2.86
CA ILE A 66 -13.36 -8.65 -1.77
C ILE A 66 -14.01 -10.04 -1.61
N GLU A 67 -14.30 -10.73 -2.71
CA GLU A 67 -14.82 -12.11 -2.67
C GLU A 67 -13.84 -13.07 -1.98
N ALA A 68 -12.54 -12.94 -2.26
CA ALA A 68 -11.50 -13.75 -1.63
C ALA A 68 -11.23 -13.35 -0.17
N MET A 69 -11.34 -12.06 0.16
CA MET A 69 -11.04 -11.48 1.46
C MET A 69 -12.14 -10.46 1.86
N PRO A 70 -13.27 -10.90 2.43
CA PRO A 70 -14.45 -10.06 2.68
C PRO A 70 -14.24 -8.87 3.62
N ALA A 71 -13.17 -8.89 4.42
CA ALA A 71 -12.78 -7.76 5.27
C ALA A 71 -12.17 -6.59 4.48
N LEU A 72 -11.82 -6.78 3.20
CA LEU A 72 -11.38 -5.71 2.32
C LEU A 72 -12.55 -4.81 1.94
N GLN A 73 -12.28 -3.51 1.95
CA GLN A 73 -13.26 -2.48 1.59
C GLN A 73 -12.59 -1.40 0.73
N PRO A 74 -13.33 -0.72 -0.16
CA PRO A 74 -12.80 0.48 -0.81
C PRO A 74 -12.33 1.50 0.22
N HIS A 75 -11.12 2.03 0.06
CA HIS A 75 -10.61 3.03 1.00
C HIS A 75 -11.46 4.30 0.92
N PRO A 76 -11.99 4.84 2.04
CA PRO A 76 -13.01 5.89 2.03
C PRO A 76 -12.55 7.21 1.41
N VAL A 77 -11.23 7.47 1.40
CA VAL A 77 -10.62 8.66 0.75
C VAL A 77 -9.99 8.31 -0.59
N LEU A 78 -9.58 7.06 -0.79
CA LEU A 78 -8.87 6.59 -1.99
C LEU A 78 -9.67 5.46 -2.62
N GLY A 79 -10.92 5.72 -3.02
CA GLY A 79 -11.85 4.69 -3.52
C GLY A 79 -11.40 3.91 -4.77
N LYS A 80 -10.21 4.19 -5.30
CA LYS A 80 -9.53 3.36 -6.32
C LYS A 80 -8.78 2.16 -5.73
N TRP A 81 -8.45 2.19 -4.44
CA TRP A 81 -7.71 1.15 -3.74
C TRP A 81 -8.59 0.48 -2.69
N LEU A 82 -8.24 -0.75 -2.34
CA LEU A 82 -8.85 -1.45 -1.21
C LEU A 82 -8.04 -1.22 0.06
N TYR A 83 -8.64 -1.57 1.18
CA TYR A 83 -8.09 -1.35 2.51
C TYR A 83 -8.69 -2.35 3.51
N VAL A 84 -7.88 -2.74 4.49
CA VAL A 84 -8.32 -3.39 5.72
C VAL A 84 -7.82 -2.57 6.92
N ALA A 85 -8.71 -2.26 7.85
CA ALA A 85 -8.36 -1.53 9.07
C ALA A 85 -7.56 -2.41 10.03
N GLN A 86 -6.60 -1.83 10.74
CA GLN A 86 -5.83 -2.53 11.78
C GLN A 86 -6.72 -3.10 12.88
N GLU A 87 -7.81 -2.40 13.21
CA GLU A 87 -8.79 -2.85 14.21
C GLU A 87 -9.71 -3.99 13.72
N SER A 88 -9.61 -4.36 12.44
CA SER A 88 -10.38 -5.50 11.91
C SER A 88 -9.94 -6.78 12.63
N PRO A 89 -10.86 -7.64 13.09
CA PRO A 89 -10.51 -8.94 13.65
C PRO A 89 -9.76 -9.82 12.64
N ASP A 90 -9.98 -9.60 11.34
CA ASP A 90 -9.35 -10.34 10.25
C ASP A 90 -8.06 -9.68 9.76
N PHE A 91 -7.57 -8.61 10.41
CA PHE A 91 -6.46 -7.81 9.90
C PHE A 91 -5.22 -8.65 9.58
N GLU A 92 -4.74 -9.45 10.55
CA GLU A 92 -3.53 -10.26 10.38
C GLU A 92 -3.71 -11.35 9.30
N ALA A 93 -4.87 -12.00 9.26
CA ALA A 93 -5.15 -13.01 8.24
C ALA A 93 -5.18 -12.41 6.83
N VAL A 94 -5.73 -11.21 6.68
CA VAL A 94 -5.73 -10.48 5.39
C VAL A 94 -4.34 -9.98 5.04
N THR A 95 -3.52 -9.52 5.99
CA THR A 95 -2.15 -9.06 5.70
C THR A 95 -1.26 -10.22 5.23
N GLU A 96 -1.38 -11.39 5.85
CA GLU A 96 -0.69 -12.61 5.43
C GLU A 96 -1.10 -13.03 4.00
N GLN A 97 -2.40 -13.06 3.71
CA GLN A 97 -2.89 -13.40 2.36
C GLN A 97 -2.41 -12.39 1.31
N LEU A 98 -2.48 -11.10 1.60
CA LEU A 98 -2.05 -10.06 0.67
C LEU A 98 -0.56 -10.11 0.37
N THR A 99 0.28 -10.33 1.40
CA THR A 99 1.73 -10.46 1.19
C THR A 99 2.05 -11.73 0.38
N ALA A 100 1.34 -12.83 0.60
CA ALA A 100 1.45 -14.03 -0.22
C ALA A 100 1.05 -13.79 -1.69
N LEU A 101 -0.06 -13.08 -1.95
CA LEU A 101 -0.48 -12.72 -3.31
C LEU A 101 0.57 -11.85 -4.02
N VAL A 102 1.14 -10.88 -3.30
CA VAL A 102 2.21 -10.02 -3.82
C VAL A 102 3.46 -10.82 -4.19
N LEU A 103 3.90 -11.73 -3.32
CA LEU A 103 5.03 -12.62 -3.60
C LEU A 103 4.76 -13.53 -4.80
N ALA A 104 3.53 -14.03 -4.92
CA ALA A 104 3.08 -14.87 -6.03
C ALA A 104 2.85 -14.09 -7.34
N ARG A 105 3.10 -12.76 -7.36
CA ARG A 105 2.83 -11.88 -8.51
C ARG A 105 1.39 -11.97 -9.00
N ASP A 106 0.44 -12.10 -8.08
CA ASP A 106 -0.97 -12.13 -8.42
C ASP A 106 -1.32 -10.85 -9.20
N PRO A 107 -1.89 -10.96 -10.41
CA PRO A 107 -2.11 -9.81 -11.28
C PRO A 107 -3.13 -8.82 -10.68
N ARG A 108 -3.84 -9.19 -9.59
CA ARG A 108 -4.77 -8.32 -8.89
C ARG A 108 -4.12 -7.29 -7.99
N VAL A 109 -2.83 -7.43 -7.66
CA VAL A 109 -2.13 -6.48 -6.79
C VAL A 109 -0.96 -5.86 -7.53
N GLY A 110 -0.80 -4.55 -7.42
CA GLY A 110 0.23 -3.79 -8.12
C GLY A 110 -0.38 -2.76 -9.06
N VAL A 111 0.08 -1.52 -8.93
CA VAL A 111 -0.20 -0.46 -9.91
C VAL A 111 1.11 0.19 -10.34
N GLU A 112 1.21 0.51 -11.63
CA GLU A 112 2.37 1.24 -12.13
C GLU A 112 2.44 2.63 -11.48
N PRO A 113 3.59 2.99 -10.87
CA PRO A 113 3.76 4.33 -10.33
C PRO A 113 3.79 5.35 -11.47
N LYS A 114 2.81 6.24 -11.50
CA LYS A 114 2.81 7.35 -12.47
C LYS A 114 4.05 8.24 -12.23
N PRO A 115 4.86 8.54 -13.26
CA PRO A 115 5.98 9.46 -13.10
C PRO A 115 5.43 10.82 -12.65
N ARG A 116 5.96 11.37 -11.55
CA ARG A 116 5.68 12.75 -11.16
C ARG A 116 6.23 13.68 -12.25
N LYS A 117 5.35 14.35 -13.02
CA LYS A 117 5.77 15.48 -13.86
C LYS A 117 6.51 16.47 -12.95
N ARG A 118 7.80 16.68 -13.20
CA ARG A 118 8.56 17.75 -12.53
C ARG A 118 7.88 19.06 -12.92
N ARG A 119 7.29 19.78 -11.95
CA ARG A 119 6.93 21.18 -12.16
C ARG A 119 8.25 21.90 -12.38
N GLY A 120 8.52 22.31 -13.62
CA GLY A 120 9.66 23.17 -13.92
C GLY A 120 9.50 24.45 -13.12
N THR A 121 10.49 24.78 -12.30
CA THR A 121 10.61 26.11 -11.72
C THR A 121 10.87 27.07 -12.88
N THR A 122 9.85 27.81 -13.31
CA THR A 122 10.07 28.99 -14.16
C THR A 122 10.78 30.03 -13.31
N LEU A 123 12.10 30.11 -13.43
CA LEU A 123 12.86 31.29 -13.03
C LEU A 123 12.51 32.38 -14.04
N SER A 124 11.59 33.27 -13.66
CA SER A 124 11.47 34.58 -14.32
C SER A 124 12.70 35.40 -13.94
N ALA A 125 13.59 35.61 -14.90
CA ALA A 125 14.58 36.68 -14.84
C ALA A 125 13.85 38.01 -15.09
N ASN A 126 13.98 38.93 -14.15
CA ASN A 126 13.74 40.37 -14.35
C ASN A 126 15.02 41.02 -14.87
#